data_AF-A0A934LVW9-F1
#
_entry.id   AF-A0A934LVW9-F1
#
_cell.length_a   1.000
_cell.length_b   1.000
_cell.length_c   1.000
_cell.angle_alpha   90.00
_cell.angle_beta   90.00
_cell.angle_gamma   90.00
#
_symmetry.space_group_name_H-M   'P 1'
#
loop_
_entity.id
_entity.type
_entity.pdbx_description
1 polymer ?
#
loop_
_entity_poly.entity_id
_entity_poly.type
_entity_poly.pdbx_seq_one_letter_code
_entity_poly.pdbx_strand_id
1 'polypeptide(L)' 'MAHEDPRILELRAMRERARQGGGEERVARQHAKGKLTARERLNLLLDPGT' A
#
# COMPACT_ATOMS: atom_id res chain seq x y z
N MET A 1 4.11 -24.67 15.88
CA MET A 1 4.00 -23.48 15.00
C MET A 1 2.53 -23.35 14.65
N ALA A 2 1.87 -22.25 15.02
CA ALA A 2 0.44 -22.11 14.77
C ALA A 2 0.20 -22.21 13.25
N HIS A 3 -0.62 -23.16 12.81
CA HIS A 3 -1.09 -23.20 11.44
C HIS A 3 -1.90 -21.91 11.22
N GLU A 4 -1.37 -20.98 10.42
CA GLU A 4 -2.12 -19.79 10.03
C GLU A 4 -3.33 -20.22 9.20
N ASP A 5 -4.51 -19.72 9.57
CA ASP A 5 -5.75 -19.94 8.84
C ASP A 5 -5.55 -19.49 7.37
N PRO A 6 -5.84 -20.34 6.37
CA PRO A 6 -5.66 -20.00 4.96
C PRO A 6 -6.38 -18.72 4.54
N ARG A 7 -7.49 -18.36 5.20
CA ARG A 7 -8.22 -17.11 4.95
C ARG A 7 -7.42 -15.87 5.39
N ILE A 8 -6.63 -15.99 6.45
CA ILE A 8 -5.75 -14.91 6.93
C ILE A 8 -4.61 -14.69 5.93
N LEU A 9 -4.05 -15.76 5.38
CA LEU A 9 -3.01 -15.68 4.35
C LEU A 9 -3.52 -14.98 3.09
N GLU A 10 -4.71 -15.37 2.61
CA GLU A 10 -5.34 -14.74 1.45
C GLU A 10 -5.62 -13.25 1.69
N LEU A 11 -6.19 -12.91 2.85
CA LEU A 11 -6.44 -11.53 3.23
C LEU A 11 -5.16 -10.68 3.25
N ARG A 12 -4.05 -11.23 3.77
CA ARG A 12 -2.75 -10.53 3.75
C ARG A 12 -2.28 -10.31 2.32
N ALA A 13 -2.36 -11.32 1.46
CA ALA A 13 -1.97 -11.17 0.05
C ALA A 13 -2.84 -10.14 -0.70
N MET A 14 -4.14 -10.08 -0.42
CA MET A 14 -5.02 -9.03 -0.95
C MET A 14 -4.61 -7.63 -0.46
N ARG A 15 -4.31 -7.50 0.84
CA ARG A 15 -3.84 -6.23 1.43
C ARG A 15 -2.52 -5.76 0.84
N GLU A 16 -1.57 -6.67 0.62
CA GLU A 16 -0.29 -6.32 -0.03
C GLU A 16 -0.48 -5.82 -1.45
N ARG A 17 -1.30 -6.52 -2.25
CA ARG A 17 -1.63 -6.06 -3.61
C ARG A 17 -2.31 -4.68 -3.61
N ALA A 18 -3.22 -4.45 -2.67
CA ALA A 18 -3.87 -3.15 -2.53
C ALA A 18 -2.88 -2.04 -2.11
N ARG A 19 -1.91 -2.36 -1.24
CA ARG A 19 -0.86 -1.42 -0.80
C ARG A 19 0.03 -0.93 -1.94
N GLN A 20 0.24 -1.75 -2.97
CA GLN A 20 1.03 -1.36 -4.15
C GLN A 20 0.37 -0.25 -4.99
N GLY A 21 -0.92 0.08 -4.78
CA GLY A 21 -1.52 1.30 -5.31
C GLY A 21 -1.56 1.44 -6.84
N GLY A 22 -1.49 0.31 -7.55
CA GLY A 22 -1.38 0.24 -9.02
C GLY A 22 0.02 -0.10 -9.54
N GLY A 23 0.93 -0.54 -8.67
CA GLY A 23 2.25 -1.04 -9.03
C GLY A 23 3.31 0.06 -9.16
N GLU A 24 4.57 -0.37 -9.24
CA GLU A 24 5.74 0.51 -9.32
C GLU A 24 5.67 1.49 -10.50
N GLU A 25 5.15 1.05 -11.64
CA GLU A 25 4.99 1.90 -12.83
C GLU A 25 4.06 3.10 -12.57
N ARG A 26 2.96 2.90 -11.84
CA ARG A 26 2.03 3.98 -11.52
C ARG A 26 2.62 4.95 -10.51
N VAL A 27 3.40 4.45 -9.55
CA VAL A 27 4.14 5.27 -8.58
C VAL A 27 5.17 6.13 -9.31
N ALA A 28 6.01 5.52 -10.14
CA ALA A 28 7.03 6.21 -10.93
C ALA A 28 6.43 7.31 -11.81
N ARG A 29 5.27 7.05 -12.46
CA ARG A 29 4.57 8.07 -13.26
C ARG A 29 4.05 9.25 -12.44
N GLN A 30 3.67 9.06 -11.17
CA GLN A 30 3.28 10.17 -10.29
C GLN A 30 4.50 11.01 -9.91
N HIS A 31 5.57 10.34 -9.50
CA HIS A 31 6.82 11.01 -9.10
C HIS A 31 7.47 11.75 -10.26
N ALA A 32 7.46 11.18 -11.48
CA ALA A 32 7.95 11.84 -12.69
C ALA A 32 7.17 13.13 -13.02
N LYS A 33 5.92 13.24 -12.56
CA LYS A 33 5.11 14.46 -12.68
C LYS A 33 5.30 15.43 -11.51
N GLY A 34 6.26 15.17 -10.61
CA GLY A 34 6.47 15.93 -9.38
C GLY A 34 5.34 15.78 -8.36
N LYS A 35 4.54 14.71 -8.46
CA LYS A 35 3.37 14.48 -7.60
C LYS A 35 3.61 13.33 -6.65
N LEU A 36 3.13 13.49 -5.42
CA LEU A 36 3.01 12.40 -4.47
C LEU A 36 1.85 11.48 -4.83
N THR A 37 2.00 10.19 -4.54
CA THR A 37 0.94 9.18 -4.54
C THR A 37 -0.12 9.47 -3.48
N ALA A 38 -1.27 8.82 -3.58
CA ALA A 38 -2.35 9.00 -2.60
C ALA A 38 -1.91 8.61 -1.17
N ARG A 39 -1.14 7.53 -1.02
CA ARG A 39 -0.66 7.07 0.30
C ARG A 39 0.36 8.04 0.89
N GLU A 40 1.30 8.53 0.09
CA GLU A 40 2.28 9.53 0.55
C GLU A 40 1.59 10.81 1.03
N ARG A 41 0.53 11.26 0.34
CA ARG A 41 -0.26 12.42 0.80
C ARG A 41 -0.95 12.15 2.13
N LEU A 42 -1.53 10.96 2.31
CA LEU A 42 -2.15 10.59 3.58
C LEU A 42 -1.12 10.54 4.72
N ASN A 43 0.07 9.97 4.48
CA ASN A 43 1.12 9.89 5.49
C ASN A 43 1.68 11.27 5.88
N LEU A 44 1.61 12.27 4.99
CA LEU A 44 1.97 13.65 5.33
C LEU A 44 0.86 14.41 6.07
N LEU A 45 -0.40 14.04 5.81
CA LEU A 45 -1.56 14.73 6.38
C LEU A 45 -1.92 14.21 7.78
N LEU A 46 -1.74 12.90 8.00
CA LEU A 46 -2.18 12.21 9.20
C LEU A 46 -1.01 12.00 10.17
N ASP A 47 -1.32 12.01 11.46
CA ASP A 47 -0.34 11.67 12.48
C ASP A 47 0.04 10.18 12.36
N PRO A 48 1.32 9.83 12.57
CA PRO A 48 1.74 8.43 12.50
C PRO A 48 1.00 7.55 13.52
N GLY A 49 0.30 6.53 13.03
CA GLY A 49 -0.38 5.54 13.87
C GLY A 49 -1.85 5.82 14.16
N THR A 50 -2.45 6.87 13.57
CA THR A 50 -3.90 7.15 13.58
C THR A 50 -4.58 6.63 12.32
#